data_AF-A0AAD8NWH6-F1
#
_entry.id   AF-A0AAD8NWH6-F1
#
_cell.length_a   1.000
_cell.length_b   1.000
_cell.length_c   1.000
_cell.angle_alpha   90.00
_cell.angle_beta   90.00
_cell.angle_gamma   90.00
#
_symmetry.space_group_name_H-M   'P 1'
#
loop_
_entity.id
_entity.type
_entity.pdbx_description
1 polymer ?
#
loop_
_entity_poly.entity_id
_entity_poly.type
_entity_poly.pdbx_seq_one_letter_code
_entity_poly.pdbx_strand_id
1 'polypeptide(L)'
;MHDHIEEMGQNIVRRLHPNEPYKHSRLWIAKEIHDIFVEDKGTEATRCIKVRKVGLVNVMKGLGKMNELRLLVVACKMKVNDVEYSSASDYDSIFGYSKSYKDDVGYNSIFGYSKSYNDDVDYNSIFGFIKSYNDDVDLDYNDDVDLDNMDVNEDSLYLPNGLQYLYWYGYPFTCLPKEFHAKNLVGLKMHSSNIDQLWKAGEEKDLKKLKFIDFTHCKLRSLDIRLIQNLKRLKLECENLTELHVPVENIKFESLILNNSKLRTLDLSWAQNIIMLNVERCEYLVALHMPIEKFNLKSIYIKKL
;
A
#
# COMPACT_ATOMS: atom_id res chain seq x y z
N MET A 1 -22.52 10.39 -10.80
CA MET A 1 -22.02 9.73 -12.04
C MET A 1 -21.04 8.60 -11.70
N HIS A 2 -20.08 8.82 -10.79
CA HIS A 2 -19.17 7.75 -10.36
C HIS A 2 -19.90 6.54 -9.74
N ASP A 3 -20.91 6.79 -8.90
CA ASP A 3 -21.65 5.73 -8.20
C ASP A 3 -22.44 4.81 -9.16
N HIS A 4 -23.01 5.35 -10.24
CA HIS A 4 -23.72 4.53 -11.25
C HIS A 4 -22.78 3.64 -12.08
N ILE A 5 -21.56 4.11 -12.38
CA ILE A 5 -20.56 3.31 -13.09
C ILE A 5 -20.10 2.15 -12.21
N GLU A 6 -19.95 2.42 -10.91
CA GLU A 6 -19.62 1.40 -9.94
C GLU A 6 -20.73 0.36 -9.80
N GLU A 7 -21.96 0.79 -9.55
CA GLU A 7 -23.12 -0.09 -9.43
C GLU A 7 -23.26 -0.98 -10.67
N MET A 8 -23.08 -0.41 -11.87
CA MET A 8 -23.05 -1.16 -13.12
C MET A 8 -21.91 -2.19 -13.14
N GLY A 9 -20.71 -1.81 -12.69
CA GLY A 9 -19.56 -2.72 -12.58
C GLY A 9 -19.81 -3.88 -11.61
N GLN A 10 -20.43 -3.61 -10.46
CA GLN A 10 -20.81 -4.62 -9.48
C GLN A 10 -21.87 -5.58 -10.06
N ASN A 11 -22.91 -5.04 -10.70
CA ASN A 11 -23.94 -5.81 -11.36
C ASN A 11 -23.36 -6.73 -12.44
N ILE A 12 -22.38 -6.26 -13.24
CA ILE A 12 -21.69 -7.10 -14.23
C ILE A 12 -20.98 -8.27 -13.58
N VAL A 13 -20.25 -8.05 -12.48
CA VAL A 13 -19.52 -9.12 -11.78
C VAL A 13 -20.48 -10.18 -11.22
N ARG A 14 -21.62 -9.75 -10.66
CA ARG A 14 -22.58 -10.65 -10.00
C ARG A 14 -23.57 -11.29 -10.96
N ARG A 15 -23.76 -10.76 -12.17
CA ARG A 15 -24.83 -11.14 -13.13
C ARG A 15 -24.94 -12.64 -13.39
N LEU A 16 -23.81 -13.32 -13.60
CA LEU A 16 -23.80 -14.75 -13.94
C LEU A 16 -23.98 -15.65 -12.71
N HIS A 17 -23.59 -15.17 -11.53
CA HIS A 17 -23.48 -15.96 -10.30
C HIS A 17 -23.99 -15.20 -9.07
N PRO A 18 -25.25 -14.71 -9.00
CA PRO A 18 -25.65 -13.72 -7.99
C PRO A 18 -25.43 -14.15 -6.53
N ASN A 19 -25.53 -15.45 -6.26
CA ASN A 19 -25.45 -16.07 -4.93
C ASN A 19 -24.19 -16.93 -4.74
N GLU A 20 -23.23 -16.88 -5.67
CA GLU A 20 -22.02 -17.70 -5.63
C GLU A 20 -20.77 -16.80 -5.68
N PRO A 21 -20.45 -16.08 -4.59
CA PRO A 21 -19.38 -15.09 -4.58
C PRO A 21 -17.99 -15.69 -4.89
N TYR A 22 -17.77 -16.96 -4.55
CA TYR A 22 -16.53 -17.68 -4.87
C TYR A 22 -16.25 -17.84 -6.38
N LYS A 23 -17.24 -17.59 -7.25
CA LYS A 23 -17.10 -17.55 -8.72
C LYS A 23 -16.90 -16.13 -9.27
N HIS A 24 -16.92 -15.10 -8.42
CA HIS A 24 -16.83 -13.71 -8.86
C HIS A 24 -15.39 -13.31 -9.16
N SER A 25 -15.22 -12.54 -10.23
CA SER A 25 -13.90 -12.01 -10.58
C SER A 25 -13.40 -10.92 -9.65
N ARG A 26 -14.30 -10.33 -8.85
CA ARG A 26 -13.99 -9.27 -7.89
C ARG A 26 -14.78 -9.50 -6.62
N LEU A 27 -14.13 -9.34 -5.48
CA LEU A 27 -14.71 -9.54 -4.15
C LEU A 27 -14.47 -8.28 -3.28
N TRP A 28 -15.55 -7.76 -2.70
CA TRP A 28 -15.51 -6.54 -1.86
C TRP A 28 -16.44 -6.58 -0.63
N ILE A 29 -17.32 -7.57 -0.53
CA ILE A 29 -18.22 -7.75 0.62
C ILE A 29 -17.48 -8.55 1.70
N ALA A 30 -17.26 -7.93 2.87
CA ALA A 30 -16.43 -8.51 3.94
C ALA A 30 -16.92 -9.89 4.41
N LYS A 31 -18.25 -10.05 4.60
CA LYS A 31 -18.85 -11.32 5.00
C LYS A 31 -18.63 -12.42 3.95
N GLU A 32 -18.88 -12.13 2.67
CA GLU A 32 -18.65 -13.10 1.60
C GLU A 32 -17.18 -13.53 1.53
N ILE A 33 -16.24 -12.59 1.69
CA ILE A 33 -14.80 -12.88 1.72
C ILE A 33 -14.43 -13.73 2.93
N HIS A 34 -14.95 -13.39 4.10
CA HIS A 34 -14.74 -14.16 5.33
C HIS A 34 -15.20 -15.61 5.14
N ASP A 35 -16.42 -15.82 4.65
CA ASP A 35 -16.99 -17.15 4.42
C ASP A 35 -16.18 -17.92 3.37
N ILE A 36 -15.76 -17.26 2.28
CA ILE A 36 -14.89 -17.87 1.26
C ILE A 36 -13.55 -18.32 1.85
N PHE A 37 -12.95 -17.53 2.73
CA PHE A 37 -11.65 -17.85 3.34
C PHE A 37 -11.76 -18.94 4.40
N VAL A 38 -12.78 -18.89 5.26
CA VAL A 38 -13.03 -19.91 6.31
C VAL A 38 -13.40 -21.25 5.70
N GLU A 39 -14.23 -21.25 4.65
CA GLU A 39 -14.65 -22.48 3.96
C GLU A 39 -13.66 -22.93 2.87
N ASP A 40 -12.53 -22.25 2.71
CA ASP A 40 -11.48 -22.55 1.72
C ASP A 40 -12.03 -22.70 0.27
N LYS A 41 -12.98 -21.81 -0.08
CA LYS A 41 -13.68 -21.76 -1.37
C LYS A 41 -13.03 -20.83 -2.39
N GLY A 42 -11.82 -20.31 -2.13
CA GLY A 42 -11.11 -19.46 -3.09
C GLY A 42 -10.91 -20.16 -4.44
N THR A 43 -11.06 -19.43 -5.54
CA THR A 43 -10.90 -19.97 -6.90
C THR A 43 -10.05 -19.05 -7.79
N GLU A 44 -9.63 -19.58 -8.93
CA GLU A 44 -8.95 -18.83 -10.00
C GLU A 44 -9.85 -17.78 -10.69
N ALA A 45 -11.16 -17.79 -10.44
CA ALA A 45 -12.05 -16.76 -10.97
C ALA A 45 -11.70 -15.39 -10.39
N THR A 46 -11.29 -15.34 -9.11
CA THR A 46 -11.02 -14.11 -8.38
C THR A 46 -9.74 -13.44 -8.87
N ARG A 47 -9.89 -12.22 -9.41
CA ARG A 47 -8.78 -11.38 -9.88
C ARG A 47 -8.52 -10.18 -8.99
N CYS A 48 -9.54 -9.71 -8.26
CA CYS A 48 -9.42 -8.59 -7.33
C CYS A 48 -10.11 -8.90 -6.01
N ILE A 49 -9.47 -8.60 -4.89
CA ILE A 49 -10.07 -8.77 -3.57
C ILE A 49 -9.71 -7.61 -2.63
N LYS A 50 -10.71 -7.16 -1.86
CA LYS A 50 -10.56 -6.18 -0.79
C LYS A 50 -10.98 -6.80 0.54
N VAL A 51 -10.00 -7.29 1.28
CA VAL A 51 -10.15 -7.96 2.57
C VAL A 51 -10.26 -6.92 3.68
N ARG A 52 -11.27 -7.06 4.53
CA ARG A 52 -11.51 -6.24 5.72
C ARG A 52 -12.01 -7.11 6.86
N LYS A 53 -11.54 -6.83 8.07
CA LYS A 53 -11.99 -7.53 9.30
C LYS A 53 -11.88 -9.07 9.17
N VAL A 54 -10.81 -9.58 8.56
CA VAL A 54 -10.52 -11.03 8.48
C VAL A 54 -9.16 -11.31 9.13
N GLY A 55 -9.09 -12.31 10.00
CA GLY A 55 -7.86 -12.72 10.69
C GLY A 55 -6.77 -13.20 9.73
N LEU A 56 -5.51 -12.94 10.07
CA LEU A 56 -4.35 -13.21 9.20
C LEU A 56 -4.30 -14.66 8.72
N VAL A 57 -4.55 -15.63 9.61
CA VAL A 57 -4.57 -17.06 9.29
C VAL A 57 -5.54 -17.38 8.15
N ASN A 58 -6.74 -16.79 8.19
CA ASN A 58 -7.76 -17.01 7.17
C ASN A 58 -7.37 -16.33 5.85
N VAL A 59 -6.74 -15.15 5.91
CA VAL A 59 -6.19 -14.50 4.71
C VAL A 59 -5.15 -15.39 4.03
N MET A 60 -4.20 -15.92 4.80
CA MET A 60 -3.13 -16.77 4.26
C MET A 60 -3.69 -18.05 3.62
N LYS A 61 -4.63 -18.72 4.29
CA LYS A 61 -5.28 -19.93 3.76
C LYS A 61 -6.08 -19.63 2.50
N GLY A 62 -6.94 -18.61 2.54
CA GLY A 62 -7.85 -18.28 1.44
C GLY A 62 -7.17 -17.83 0.15
N LEU A 63 -5.97 -17.22 0.25
CA LEU A 63 -5.20 -16.79 -0.92
C LEU A 63 -4.56 -17.95 -1.70
N GLY A 64 -4.33 -19.11 -1.08
CA GLY A 64 -3.60 -20.23 -1.68
C GLY A 64 -4.21 -20.81 -2.95
N LYS A 65 -5.52 -20.66 -3.16
CA LYS A 65 -6.23 -21.12 -4.38
C LYS A 65 -6.53 -20.01 -5.39
N MET A 66 -6.22 -18.76 -5.06
CA MET A 66 -6.52 -17.58 -5.89
C MET A 66 -5.30 -17.20 -6.76
N ASN A 67 -4.83 -18.12 -7.60
CA ASN A 67 -3.56 -17.97 -8.33
C ASN A 67 -3.60 -16.92 -9.45
N GLU A 68 -4.79 -16.57 -9.93
CA GLU A 68 -5.03 -15.54 -10.94
C GLU A 68 -5.26 -14.13 -10.32
N LEU A 69 -5.04 -13.99 -9.01
CA LEU A 69 -5.22 -12.74 -8.30
C LEU A 69 -4.23 -11.68 -8.79
N ARG A 70 -4.75 -10.52 -9.16
CA ARG A 70 -4.00 -9.36 -9.69
C ARG A 70 -3.98 -8.20 -8.72
N LEU A 71 -5.03 -8.05 -7.92
CA LEU A 71 -5.14 -7.01 -6.90
C LEU A 71 -5.52 -7.61 -5.55
N LEU A 72 -4.71 -7.32 -4.55
CA LEU A 72 -4.98 -7.62 -3.15
C LEU A 72 -4.92 -6.33 -2.35
N VAL A 73 -6.03 -6.00 -1.69
CA VAL A 73 -6.11 -4.96 -0.66
C VAL A 73 -6.44 -5.63 0.66
N VAL A 74 -5.60 -5.47 1.66
CA VAL A 74 -5.85 -5.92 3.03
C VAL A 74 -5.90 -4.70 3.93
N ALA A 75 -7.08 -4.44 4.49
CA ALA A 75 -7.34 -3.41 5.48
C ALA A 75 -7.91 -4.08 6.73
N CYS A 76 -7.05 -4.82 7.43
CA CYS A 76 -7.39 -5.47 8.69
C CYS A 76 -6.68 -4.77 9.85
N LYS A 77 -7.39 -4.62 10.98
CA LYS A 77 -6.77 -4.32 12.27
C LYS A 77 -5.98 -5.57 12.69
N MET A 78 -4.73 -5.42 13.10
CA MET A 78 -3.92 -6.54 13.58
C MET A 78 -3.58 -6.30 15.05
N LYS A 79 -3.98 -7.22 15.93
CA LYS A 79 -3.42 -7.31 17.28
C LYS A 79 -2.12 -8.10 17.16
N VAL A 80 -1.01 -7.53 17.64
CA VAL A 80 0.26 -8.25 17.80
C VAL A 80 0.65 -8.07 19.27
N ASN A 81 0.76 -9.17 20.02
CA ASN A 81 1.13 -9.20 21.44
C ASN A 81 0.24 -8.34 22.35
N ASP A 82 -1.07 -8.57 22.36
CA ASP A 82 -2.05 -7.86 23.21
C ASP A 82 -2.15 -6.33 23.05
N VAL A 83 -1.44 -5.75 22.07
CA VAL A 83 -1.56 -4.34 21.73
C VAL A 83 -2.55 -4.19 20.58
N GLU A 84 -3.67 -3.51 20.87
CA GLU A 84 -4.65 -3.14 19.86
C GLU A 84 -4.12 -2.02 18.97
N TYR A 85 -3.96 -2.32 17.68
CA TYR A 85 -3.78 -1.30 16.65
C TYR A 85 -5.12 -1.09 15.96
N SER A 86 -5.93 -0.21 16.53
CA SER A 86 -7.15 0.27 15.89
C SER A 86 -6.81 1.23 14.74
N SER A 87 -7.82 1.52 13.92
CA SER A 87 -7.75 2.21 12.62
C SER A 87 -6.97 3.54 12.66
N ALA A 88 -6.80 4.18 11.50
CA ALA A 88 -6.15 5.48 11.32
C ALA A 88 -6.54 6.61 12.32
N SER A 89 -7.58 6.43 13.13
CA SER A 89 -7.96 7.29 14.25
C SER A 89 -7.11 7.15 15.53
N ASP A 90 -6.49 6.00 15.78
CA ASP A 90 -5.80 5.71 17.06
C ASP A 90 -4.27 5.77 16.95
N TYR A 91 -3.75 5.83 15.73
CA TYR A 91 -2.34 6.17 15.50
C TYR A 91 -2.01 7.61 15.92
N ASP A 92 -2.96 8.53 15.77
CA ASP A 92 -2.80 9.94 16.18
C ASP A 92 -2.60 10.08 17.70
N SER A 93 -3.20 9.20 18.50
CA SER A 93 -3.17 9.28 19.97
C SER A 93 -1.99 8.55 20.62
N ILE A 94 -1.45 7.48 20.02
CA ILE A 94 -0.37 6.66 20.62
C ILE A 94 1.03 7.28 20.41
N PHE A 95 1.26 7.99 19.30
CA PHE A 95 2.57 8.57 18.95
C PHE A 95 2.70 10.08 19.26
N GLY A 96 1.77 10.66 20.02
CA GLY A 96 1.86 12.08 20.39
C GLY A 96 1.65 13.05 19.22
N TYR A 97 0.97 12.62 18.15
CA TYR A 97 0.52 13.53 17.10
C TYR A 97 -0.66 14.33 17.64
N SER A 98 -0.35 15.47 18.26
CA SER A 98 -1.34 16.34 18.89
C SER A 98 -2.51 16.64 17.94
N LYS A 99 -3.71 16.63 18.55
CA LYS A 99 -5.05 17.00 18.07
C LYS A 99 -5.18 18.30 17.23
N SER A 100 -4.08 19.01 16.93
CA SER A 100 -4.08 20.25 16.16
C SER A 100 -4.31 20.06 14.65
N TYR A 101 -4.30 18.81 14.14
CA TYR A 101 -4.50 18.52 12.72
C TYR A 101 -5.96 18.55 12.24
N LYS A 102 -6.92 18.88 13.10
CA LYS A 102 -8.35 18.94 12.72
C LYS A 102 -8.90 20.34 12.50
N ASP A 103 -8.26 21.39 13.02
CA ASP A 103 -8.87 22.73 13.04
C ASP A 103 -8.22 23.75 12.10
N ASP A 104 -7.12 23.41 11.41
CA ASP A 104 -6.69 24.23 10.28
C ASP A 104 -7.50 23.83 9.06
N VAL A 105 -8.31 24.80 8.59
CA VAL A 105 -9.22 24.85 7.43
C VAL A 105 -8.50 24.56 6.09
N GLY A 106 -7.77 23.45 6.07
CA GLY A 106 -6.55 23.26 5.30
C GLY A 106 -6.16 21.79 5.15
N TYR A 107 -6.39 20.92 6.14
CA TYR A 107 -5.94 19.52 6.03
C TYR A 107 -6.72 18.70 4.98
N ASN A 108 -8.00 19.01 4.77
CA ASN A 108 -8.80 18.41 3.69
C ASN A 108 -8.72 19.20 2.36
N SER A 109 -8.07 20.38 2.35
CA SER A 109 -7.99 21.27 1.18
C SER A 109 -6.56 21.51 0.65
N ILE A 110 -5.52 21.15 1.40
CA ILE A 110 -4.09 21.25 1.04
C ILE A 110 -3.53 19.89 0.60
N PHE A 111 -3.98 18.78 1.21
CA PHE A 111 -3.75 17.42 0.68
C PHE A 111 -4.69 17.11 -0.46
N GLY A 112 -4.66 17.97 -1.48
CA GLY A 112 -5.47 17.87 -2.66
C GLY A 112 -5.66 16.41 -3.08
N TYR A 113 -6.85 15.89 -2.78
CA TYR A 113 -7.69 15.22 -3.75
C TYR A 113 -7.98 16.17 -4.94
N SER A 114 -6.96 16.92 -5.38
CA SER A 114 -7.01 17.73 -6.55
C SER A 114 -6.92 16.78 -7.72
N LYS A 115 -7.73 17.11 -8.70
CA LYS A 115 -8.00 16.41 -9.94
C LYS A 115 -6.77 16.37 -10.88
N SER A 116 -5.54 16.28 -10.37
CA SER A 116 -4.31 16.35 -11.18
C SER A 116 -3.14 15.43 -10.77
N TYR A 117 -3.28 14.52 -9.79
CA TYR A 117 -2.17 13.66 -9.32
C TYR A 117 -2.32 12.16 -9.68
N ASN A 118 -3.44 11.76 -10.28
CA ASN A 118 -3.80 10.34 -10.46
C ASN A 118 -4.03 9.94 -11.93
N ASP A 119 -3.42 10.64 -12.88
CA ASP A 119 -3.75 10.46 -14.31
C ASP A 119 -3.20 9.19 -14.97
N ASP A 120 -2.57 8.28 -14.23
CA ASP A 120 -2.41 6.90 -14.71
C ASP A 120 -3.79 6.24 -14.75
N VAL A 121 -4.30 6.06 -15.97
CA VAL A 121 -5.59 5.41 -16.28
C VAL A 121 -5.77 4.10 -15.51
N ASP A 122 -4.68 3.33 -15.32
CA ASP A 122 -4.69 2.09 -14.55
C ASP A 122 -4.91 2.33 -13.05
N TYR A 123 -4.30 3.36 -12.45
CA TYR A 123 -4.40 3.62 -11.01
C TYR A 123 -5.79 4.08 -10.59
N ASN A 124 -6.40 5.02 -11.32
CA ASN A 124 -7.78 5.44 -11.07
C ASN A 124 -8.81 4.38 -11.50
N SER A 125 -8.54 3.59 -12.54
CA SER A 125 -9.44 2.49 -12.92
C SER A 125 -9.43 1.35 -11.90
N ILE A 126 -8.28 1.09 -11.24
CA ILE A 126 -8.10 -0.02 -10.31
C ILE A 126 -8.43 0.40 -8.86
N PHE A 127 -7.94 1.56 -8.41
CA PHE A 127 -8.24 2.08 -7.07
C PHE A 127 -9.50 2.95 -7.00
N GLY A 128 -10.03 3.45 -8.12
CA GLY A 128 -11.36 4.08 -8.15
C GLY A 128 -12.46 3.10 -7.77
N PHE A 129 -12.32 1.82 -8.14
CA PHE A 129 -13.17 0.72 -7.67
C PHE A 129 -13.04 0.47 -6.15
N ILE A 130 -11.92 0.85 -5.53
CA ILE A 130 -11.65 0.65 -4.10
C ILE A 130 -12.06 1.88 -3.26
N LYS A 131 -12.04 3.08 -3.86
CA LYS A 131 -12.26 4.38 -3.22
C LYS A 131 -13.71 4.61 -2.79
N SER A 132 -14.67 3.94 -3.42
CA SER A 132 -16.11 4.20 -3.24
C SER A 132 -16.73 3.71 -1.95
N TYR A 133 -16.09 2.80 -1.22
CA TYR A 133 -16.65 2.26 0.01
C TYR A 133 -15.73 2.53 1.19
N ASN A 134 -15.72 3.79 1.62
CA ASN A 134 -15.38 4.20 2.98
C ASN A 134 -16.62 4.30 3.89
N ASP A 135 -17.84 4.13 3.37
CA ASP A 135 -19.07 4.49 4.09
C ASP A 135 -20.07 3.34 4.34
N ASP A 136 -19.66 2.07 4.29
CA ASP A 136 -20.53 1.01 4.82
C ASP A 136 -20.24 0.78 6.30
N VAL A 137 -21.05 1.50 7.09
CA VAL A 137 -21.70 1.13 8.34
C VAL A 137 -20.86 0.24 9.24
N ASP A 138 -20.58 0.74 10.44
CA ASP A 138 -20.26 -0.02 11.64
C ASP A 138 -21.27 -1.16 11.83
N LEU A 139 -21.09 -2.25 11.10
CA LEU A 139 -21.51 -3.55 11.57
C LEU A 139 -20.50 -3.87 12.66
N ASP A 140 -20.98 -3.60 13.86
CA ASP A 140 -20.55 -4.07 15.17
C ASP A 140 -20.46 -5.62 15.15
N TYR A 141 -19.53 -6.14 14.34
CA TYR A 141 -19.05 -7.50 14.48
C TYR A 141 -17.95 -7.43 15.55
N ASN A 142 -18.42 -7.36 16.80
CA ASN A 142 -17.68 -7.77 17.99
C ASN A 142 -17.59 -9.29 18.00
N ASP A 143 -16.96 -9.85 16.97
CA ASP A 143 -16.36 -11.17 17.11
C ASP A 143 -14.87 -10.90 17.21
N ASP A 144 -14.43 -10.74 18.46
CA ASP A 144 -13.09 -11.06 18.91
C ASP A 144 -12.74 -12.44 18.34
N VAL A 145 -12.24 -12.50 17.12
CA VAL A 145 -11.59 -13.71 16.63
C VAL A 145 -10.24 -13.70 17.32
N ASP A 146 -10.20 -14.39 18.46
CA ASP A 146 -9.00 -14.79 19.19
C ASP A 146 -7.88 -15.06 18.18
N LEU A 147 -6.90 -14.16 18.15
CA LEU A 147 -5.64 -14.35 17.44
C LEU A 147 -4.63 -15.11 18.32
N ASP A 148 -5.09 -15.73 19.39
CA ASP A 148 -4.25 -16.48 20.29
C ASP A 148 -3.93 -17.86 19.71
N ASN A 149 -2.63 -18.07 19.46
CA ASN A 149 -1.93 -19.37 19.43
C ASN A 149 -1.75 -20.11 18.10
N MET A 150 -1.63 -19.45 16.94
CA MET A 150 -0.82 -20.04 15.86
C MET A 150 0.48 -19.26 15.68
N ASP A 151 1.62 -19.97 15.72
CA ASP A 151 2.93 -19.50 15.26
C ASP A 151 2.85 -19.18 13.76
N VAL A 152 2.22 -18.05 13.44
CA VAL A 152 2.21 -17.50 12.09
C VAL A 152 3.56 -16.85 11.87
N ASN A 153 4.46 -17.60 11.24
CA ASN A 153 5.76 -17.09 10.83
C ASN A 153 5.71 -16.57 9.39
N GLU A 154 6.72 -15.78 9.03
CA GLU A 154 6.87 -15.19 7.70
C GLU A 154 6.82 -16.23 6.58
N ASP A 155 7.39 -17.42 6.83
CA ASP A 155 7.49 -18.52 5.85
C ASP A 155 6.13 -19.17 5.53
N SER A 156 5.11 -18.94 6.36
CA SER A 156 3.75 -19.44 6.14
C SER A 156 2.91 -18.55 5.23
N LEU A 157 3.34 -17.31 4.97
CA LEU A 157 2.59 -16.36 4.15
C LEU A 157 2.80 -16.63 2.66
N TYR A 158 1.73 -17.06 2.00
CA TYR A 158 1.68 -17.16 0.55
C TYR A 158 1.10 -15.88 -0.09
N LEU A 159 1.81 -15.34 -1.09
CA LEU A 159 1.33 -14.28 -1.96
C LEU A 159 1.32 -14.76 -3.43
N PRO A 160 0.18 -14.66 -4.16
CA PRO A 160 0.11 -15.09 -5.55
C PRO A 160 1.08 -14.33 -6.46
N ASN A 161 1.89 -15.06 -7.23
CA ASN A 161 2.88 -14.48 -8.16
C ASN A 161 2.25 -13.75 -9.37
N GLY A 162 0.94 -13.90 -9.58
CA GLY A 162 0.14 -13.13 -10.53
C GLY A 162 -0.15 -11.68 -10.11
N LEU A 163 0.13 -11.34 -8.84
CA LEU A 163 -0.20 -10.03 -8.28
C LEU A 163 0.47 -8.87 -9.05
N GLN A 164 -0.34 -7.87 -9.34
CA GLN A 164 0.04 -6.61 -9.98
C GLN A 164 -0.04 -5.44 -9.00
N TYR A 165 -0.97 -5.51 -8.04
CA TYR A 165 -1.13 -4.47 -7.02
C TYR A 165 -1.32 -5.12 -5.66
N LEU A 166 -0.48 -4.70 -4.72
CA LEU A 166 -0.55 -5.11 -3.32
C LEU A 166 -0.66 -3.87 -2.45
N TYR A 167 -1.78 -3.76 -1.73
CA TYR A 167 -1.91 -2.83 -0.63
C TYR A 167 -2.21 -3.60 0.64
N TRP A 168 -1.31 -3.54 1.62
CA TRP A 168 -1.49 -4.22 2.89
C TRP A 168 -1.26 -3.24 4.04
N TYR A 169 -2.36 -2.78 4.63
CA TYR A 169 -2.30 -1.98 5.85
C TYR A 169 -1.96 -2.88 7.04
N GLY A 170 -1.00 -2.48 7.87
CA GLY A 170 -0.64 -3.24 9.06
C GLY A 170 0.13 -4.52 8.78
N TYR A 171 0.77 -4.65 7.60
CA TYR A 171 1.50 -5.87 7.23
C TYR A 171 2.44 -6.33 8.37
N PRO A 172 2.31 -7.57 8.86
CA PRO A 172 2.84 -7.96 10.16
C PRO A 172 4.33 -8.32 10.14
N PHE A 173 4.85 -8.70 8.98
CA PHE A 173 6.22 -9.19 8.85
C PHE A 173 7.20 -8.08 8.48
N THR A 174 8.48 -8.34 8.71
CA THR A 174 9.58 -7.40 8.44
C THR A 174 9.96 -7.32 6.97
N CYS A 175 9.64 -8.36 6.18
CA CYS A 175 9.83 -8.37 4.73
C CYS A 175 8.77 -9.21 3.99
N LEU A 176 8.74 -9.11 2.66
CA LEU A 176 7.86 -9.91 1.80
C LEU A 176 8.32 -11.37 1.72
N PRO A 177 7.40 -12.33 1.51
CA PRO A 177 7.74 -13.75 1.43
C PRO A 177 8.76 -14.06 0.33
N LYS A 178 9.65 -15.00 0.60
CA LYS A 178 10.72 -15.41 -0.32
C LYS A 178 10.17 -15.94 -1.65
N GLU A 179 9.10 -16.72 -1.59
CA GLU A 179 8.42 -17.37 -2.72
C GLU A 179 7.64 -16.37 -3.58
N PHE A 180 7.46 -15.13 -3.10
CA PHE A 180 6.87 -14.04 -3.86
C PHE A 180 7.91 -13.39 -4.76
N HIS A 181 7.93 -13.80 -6.03
CA HIS A 181 8.86 -13.32 -7.05
C HIS A 181 8.52 -11.91 -7.57
N ALA A 182 7.30 -11.43 -7.35
CA ALA A 182 6.84 -10.08 -7.68
C ALA A 182 7.08 -9.63 -9.14
N LYS A 183 7.29 -10.56 -10.10
CA LYS A 183 7.59 -10.26 -11.51
C LYS A 183 6.51 -9.43 -12.20
N ASN A 184 5.27 -9.59 -11.76
CA ASN A 184 4.11 -8.88 -12.30
C ASN A 184 3.72 -7.62 -11.51
N LEU A 185 4.40 -7.35 -10.39
CA LEU A 185 4.03 -6.29 -9.48
C LEU A 185 4.27 -4.93 -10.13
N VAL A 186 3.23 -4.09 -10.12
CA VAL A 186 3.20 -2.73 -10.65
C VAL A 186 3.13 -1.71 -9.52
N GLY A 187 2.37 -2.00 -8.46
CA GLY A 187 2.22 -1.12 -7.31
C GLY A 187 2.30 -1.86 -5.99
N LEU A 188 3.07 -1.31 -5.05
CA LEU A 188 3.24 -1.81 -3.70
C LEU A 188 2.95 -0.72 -2.68
N LYS A 189 2.05 -1.01 -1.74
CA LYS A 189 1.73 -0.12 -0.62
C LYS A 189 1.68 -0.90 0.68
N MET A 190 2.41 -0.46 1.69
CA MET A 190 2.51 -1.17 2.97
C MET A 190 2.31 -0.22 4.15
N HIS A 191 1.18 0.50 4.18
CA HIS A 191 0.92 1.51 5.21
C HIS A 191 0.92 0.90 6.62
N SER A 192 1.48 1.62 7.59
CA SER A 192 1.49 1.25 9.02
C SER A 192 2.00 -0.17 9.27
N SER A 193 3.00 -0.62 8.49
CA SER A 193 3.51 -1.99 8.54
C SER A 193 4.79 -2.15 9.34
N ASN A 194 5.08 -3.40 9.72
CA ASN A 194 6.35 -3.78 10.34
C ASN A 194 7.51 -3.92 9.36
N ILE A 195 7.29 -3.62 8.08
CA ILE A 195 8.31 -3.80 7.05
C ILE A 195 9.55 -2.93 7.38
N ASP A 196 10.72 -3.55 7.40
CA ASP A 196 12.01 -2.90 7.63
C ASP A 196 12.99 -3.07 6.45
N GLN A 197 12.74 -4.06 5.59
CA GLN A 197 13.37 -4.30 4.29
C GLN A 197 12.33 -4.91 3.32
N LEU A 198 12.43 -4.68 2.01
CA LEU A 198 11.45 -5.30 1.09
C LEU A 198 11.57 -6.83 1.00
N TRP A 199 12.80 -7.33 0.85
CA TRP A 199 13.14 -8.75 0.79
C TRP A 199 14.43 -9.00 1.56
N LYS A 200 14.67 -10.25 1.97
CA LYS A 200 15.91 -10.65 2.65
C LYS A 200 17.13 -10.44 1.74
N ALA A 201 18.28 -10.16 2.35
CA ALA A 201 19.53 -9.96 1.63
C ALA A 201 19.88 -11.19 0.77
N GLY A 202 20.30 -10.95 -0.48
CA GLY A 202 20.63 -12.00 -1.45
C GLY A 202 19.46 -12.52 -2.27
N GLU A 203 18.23 -12.06 -2.02
CA GLU A 203 17.08 -12.38 -2.86
C GLU A 203 16.95 -11.43 -4.06
N GLU A 204 17.50 -11.85 -5.19
CA GLU A 204 17.31 -11.11 -6.45
C GLU A 204 15.87 -11.27 -6.96
N LYS A 205 15.17 -10.15 -7.16
CA LYS A 205 13.81 -10.11 -7.72
C LYS A 205 13.78 -9.35 -9.04
N ASP A 206 13.02 -9.86 -10.01
CA ASP A 206 12.79 -9.20 -11.31
C ASP A 206 11.69 -8.13 -11.18
N LEU A 207 12.04 -6.94 -10.72
CA LEU A 207 11.10 -5.84 -10.45
C LEU A 207 10.87 -4.90 -11.64
N LYS A 208 11.05 -5.38 -12.89
CA LYS A 208 10.94 -4.56 -14.10
C LYS A 208 9.58 -3.91 -14.31
N LYS A 209 8.50 -4.45 -13.74
CA LYS A 209 7.15 -3.86 -13.88
C LYS A 209 6.76 -2.91 -12.76
N LEU A 210 7.54 -2.86 -11.67
CA LEU A 210 7.21 -2.07 -10.49
C LEU A 210 7.38 -0.58 -10.80
N LYS A 211 6.29 0.17 -10.65
CA LYS A 211 6.21 1.60 -10.96
C LYS A 211 5.93 2.45 -9.73
N PHE A 212 5.26 1.90 -8.72
CA PHE A 212 4.77 2.68 -7.58
C PHE A 212 5.10 1.99 -6.26
N ILE A 213 5.73 2.72 -5.35
CA ILE A 213 5.98 2.30 -3.97
C ILE A 213 5.44 3.36 -3.02
N ASP A 214 4.70 2.92 -2.01
CA ASP A 214 4.18 3.75 -0.93
C ASP A 214 4.42 3.08 0.42
N PHE A 215 5.38 3.62 1.16
CA PHE A 215 5.68 3.24 2.53
C PHE A 215 5.44 4.43 3.45
N THR A 216 4.24 4.45 4.01
CA THR A 216 3.78 5.47 4.96
C THR A 216 3.64 4.79 6.33
N HIS A 217 4.23 5.38 7.37
CA HIS A 217 4.27 4.89 8.76
C HIS A 217 4.85 3.47 8.92
N CYS A 218 5.88 3.12 8.13
CA CYS A 218 6.58 1.84 8.26
C CYS A 218 7.77 1.91 9.21
N LYS A 219 8.29 0.75 9.62
CA LYS A 219 9.51 0.61 10.46
C LYS A 219 10.84 0.67 9.67
N LEU A 220 10.78 1.01 8.38
CA LEU A 220 11.93 1.11 7.48
C LEU A 220 13.05 1.99 8.05
N ARG A 221 14.27 1.44 8.07
CA ARG A 221 15.51 2.17 8.39
C ARG A 221 16.33 2.49 7.14
N SER A 222 16.42 1.52 6.24
CA SER A 222 17.04 1.66 4.93
C SER A 222 16.09 1.16 3.86
N LEU A 223 16.14 1.79 2.69
CA LEU A 223 15.41 1.34 1.51
C LEU A 223 16.35 1.28 0.31
N ASP A 224 16.47 0.11 -0.29
CA ASP A 224 17.24 -0.09 -1.52
C ASP A 224 16.33 -0.23 -2.73
N ILE A 225 16.41 0.74 -3.65
CA ILE A 225 15.67 0.75 -4.91
C ILE A 225 16.60 0.69 -6.14
N ARG A 226 17.89 0.36 -5.97
CA ARG A 226 18.88 0.31 -7.06
C ARG A 226 18.48 -0.62 -8.22
N LEU A 227 17.77 -1.70 -7.91
CA LEU A 227 17.34 -2.70 -8.89
C LEU A 227 16.00 -2.35 -9.57
N ILE A 228 15.32 -1.28 -9.16
CA ILE A 228 13.95 -0.94 -9.60
C ILE A 228 14.00 0.09 -10.74
N GLN A 229 14.32 -0.38 -11.94
CA GLN A 229 14.63 0.47 -13.11
C GLN A 229 13.44 1.26 -13.69
N ASN A 230 12.20 0.84 -13.40
CA ASN A 230 10.99 1.46 -13.98
C ASN A 230 10.13 2.18 -12.92
N LEU A 231 10.71 2.48 -11.75
CA LEU A 231 10.01 3.21 -10.70
C LEU A 231 9.64 4.61 -11.19
N LYS A 232 8.35 4.95 -11.10
CA LYS A 232 7.81 6.27 -11.48
C LYS A 232 7.51 7.14 -10.27
N ARG A 233 6.93 6.55 -9.21
CA ARG A 233 6.51 7.29 -8.02
C ARG A 233 6.95 6.58 -6.76
N LEU A 234 7.50 7.36 -5.84
CA LEU A 234 7.95 6.91 -4.53
C LEU A 234 7.35 7.83 -3.46
N LYS A 235 6.58 7.24 -2.55
CA LYS A 235 6.09 7.92 -1.35
C LYS A 235 6.68 7.25 -0.12
N LEU A 236 7.37 8.04 0.69
CA LEU A 236 8.03 7.63 1.92
C LEU A 236 7.64 8.59 3.03
N GLU A 237 6.98 8.06 4.06
CA GLU A 237 6.67 8.79 5.29
C GLU A 237 7.03 7.92 6.49
N CYS A 238 8.34 7.77 6.73
CA CYS A 238 8.89 6.80 7.67
C CYS A 238 9.86 7.49 8.64
N GLU A 239 9.47 7.59 9.91
CA GLU A 239 10.21 8.28 10.96
C GLU A 239 11.60 7.70 11.24
N ASN A 240 11.81 6.42 10.93
CA ASN A 240 13.07 5.72 11.18
C ASN A 240 13.97 5.63 9.97
N LEU A 241 13.53 6.12 8.80
CA LEU A 241 14.29 6.03 7.56
C LEU A 241 15.50 6.95 7.62
N THR A 242 16.70 6.37 7.65
CA THR A 242 17.99 7.07 7.69
C THR A 242 18.80 6.90 6.42
N GLU A 243 18.52 5.87 5.62
CA GLU A 243 19.26 5.53 4.41
C GLU A 243 18.31 5.24 3.25
N LEU A 244 18.65 5.76 2.07
CA LEU A 244 17.92 5.51 0.82
C LEU A 244 18.96 5.24 -0.28
N HIS A 245 19.05 3.99 -0.74
CA HIS A 245 19.92 3.62 -1.84
C HIS A 245 19.16 3.72 -3.16
N VAL A 246 19.59 4.66 -3.98
CA VAL A 246 18.95 5.05 -5.24
C VAL A 246 19.70 4.46 -6.43
N PRO A 247 19.04 4.21 -7.58
CA PRO A 247 19.72 3.75 -8.79
C PRO A 247 20.69 4.81 -9.32
N VAL A 248 21.61 4.39 -10.21
CA VAL A 248 22.56 5.30 -10.87
C VAL A 248 21.81 6.33 -11.74
N GLU A 249 20.79 5.88 -12.47
CA GLU A 249 19.96 6.73 -13.31
C GLU A 249 18.55 6.14 -13.45
N ASN A 250 17.52 6.99 -13.38
CA ASN A 250 16.14 6.63 -13.71
C ASN A 250 15.44 7.79 -14.43
N ILE A 251 15.42 7.70 -15.76
CA ILE A 251 14.76 8.68 -16.64
C ILE A 251 13.24 8.64 -16.58
N LYS A 252 12.62 7.61 -15.98
CA LYS A 252 11.15 7.48 -15.89
C LYS A 252 10.60 7.94 -14.54
N PHE A 253 11.45 8.38 -13.63
CA PHE A 253 11.02 8.80 -12.32
C PHE A 253 10.34 10.17 -12.38
N GLU A 254 9.11 10.24 -11.87
CA GLU A 254 8.20 11.38 -12.05
C GLU A 254 7.87 12.07 -10.72
N SER A 255 7.81 11.34 -9.60
CA SER A 255 7.32 11.88 -8.33
C SER A 255 8.02 11.30 -7.11
N LEU A 256 8.52 12.19 -6.25
CA LEU A 256 8.96 11.86 -4.90
C LEU A 256 8.13 12.61 -3.86
N ILE A 257 7.57 11.88 -2.91
CA ILE A 257 7.03 12.43 -1.67
C ILE A 257 7.85 11.83 -0.54
N LEU A 258 8.60 12.64 0.17
CA LEU A 258 9.41 12.25 1.32
C LEU A 258 9.02 13.11 2.51
N ASN A 259 8.25 12.54 3.43
CA ASN A 259 7.80 13.24 4.62
C ASN A 259 8.35 12.59 5.88
N ASN A 260 8.48 13.36 6.96
CA ASN A 260 8.73 12.86 8.31
C ASN A 260 9.82 11.76 8.37
N SER A 261 11.01 12.07 7.86
CA SER A 261 12.14 11.13 7.73
C SER A 261 13.39 11.66 8.42
N LYS A 262 14.22 10.72 8.93
CA LYS A 262 15.55 10.97 9.51
C LYS A 262 16.67 11.01 8.48
N LEU A 263 16.36 10.99 7.18
CA LEU A 263 17.33 11.14 6.11
C LEU A 263 18.09 12.47 6.26
N ARG A 264 19.43 12.38 6.31
CA ARG A 264 20.31 13.56 6.41
C ARG A 264 20.66 14.16 5.07
N THR A 265 20.74 13.32 4.05
CA THR A 265 21.08 13.72 2.69
C THR A 265 20.12 13.05 1.72
N LEU A 266 19.60 13.81 0.77
CA LEU A 266 18.83 13.29 -0.34
C LEU A 266 19.51 13.72 -1.64
N ASP A 267 20.01 12.75 -2.38
CA ASP A 267 20.55 12.97 -3.73
C ASP A 267 19.51 12.54 -4.75
N LEU A 268 19.05 13.49 -5.56
CA LEU A 268 18.10 13.29 -6.65
C LEU A 268 18.77 13.29 -8.00
N SER A 269 20.11 13.35 -8.11
CA SER A 269 20.85 13.39 -9.38
C SER A 269 20.50 12.27 -10.36
N TRP A 270 19.92 11.17 -9.87
CA TRP A 270 19.43 10.04 -10.65
C TRP A 270 18.04 10.27 -11.30
N ALA A 271 17.25 11.22 -10.80
CA ALA A 271 15.85 11.44 -11.15
C ALA A 271 15.67 12.55 -12.21
N GLN A 272 16.12 12.28 -13.44
CA GLN A 272 16.23 13.29 -14.51
C GLN A 272 14.91 13.93 -14.95
N ASN A 273 13.79 13.22 -14.85
CA ASN A 273 12.47 13.69 -15.29
C ASN A 273 11.48 13.91 -14.13
N ILE A 274 11.99 14.22 -12.93
CA ILE A 274 11.11 14.49 -11.79
C ILE A 274 10.18 15.67 -12.08
N ILE A 275 8.89 15.46 -11.89
CA ILE A 275 7.80 16.42 -12.09
C ILE A 275 7.30 16.95 -10.76
N MET A 276 7.28 16.10 -9.72
CA MET A 276 6.80 16.46 -8.39
C MET A 276 7.84 16.09 -7.34
N LEU A 277 8.16 17.06 -6.49
CA LEU A 277 8.96 16.87 -5.28
C LEU A 277 8.20 17.44 -4.08
N ASN A 278 7.87 16.59 -3.11
CA ASN A 278 7.36 17.02 -1.81
C ASN A 278 8.34 16.52 -0.74
N VAL A 279 8.90 17.44 0.03
CA VAL A 279 9.78 17.18 1.18
C VAL A 279 9.29 17.99 2.38
N GLU A 280 8.39 17.41 3.16
CA GLU A 280 7.81 18.05 4.34
C GLU A 280 8.20 17.36 5.65
N ARG A 281 8.48 18.13 6.69
CA ARG A 281 8.80 17.63 8.04
C ARG A 281 10.05 16.73 8.09
N CYS A 282 10.99 16.92 7.17
CA CYS A 282 12.30 16.25 7.22
C CYS A 282 13.29 17.09 8.04
N GLU A 283 13.14 17.08 9.36
CA GLU A 283 13.91 17.94 10.28
C GLU A 283 15.42 17.69 10.22
N TYR A 284 15.81 16.44 9.98
CA TYR A 284 17.20 15.98 9.92
C TYR A 284 17.86 16.19 8.55
N LEU A 285 17.10 16.57 7.52
CA LEU A 285 17.65 16.77 6.19
C LEU A 285 18.55 18.01 6.17
N VAL A 286 19.84 17.79 5.92
CA VAL A 286 20.89 18.82 5.87
C VAL A 286 21.24 19.17 4.43
N ALA A 287 21.26 18.19 3.53
CA ALA A 287 21.61 18.40 2.12
C ALA A 287 20.58 17.79 1.18
N LEU A 288 20.15 18.59 0.21
CA LEU A 288 19.35 18.16 -0.94
C LEU A 288 20.16 18.45 -2.20
N HIS A 289 20.59 17.40 -2.89
CA HIS A 289 21.25 17.51 -4.18
C HIS A 289 20.20 17.29 -5.27
N MET A 290 19.95 18.34 -6.05
CA MET A 290 19.15 18.24 -7.26
C MET A 290 20.08 17.90 -8.43
N PRO A 291 19.60 17.25 -9.51
CA PRO A 291 20.45 17.02 -10.67
C PRO A 291 20.91 18.37 -11.26
N ILE A 292 21.92 18.34 -12.12
CA ILE A 292 22.52 19.56 -12.70
C ILE A 292 21.80 19.97 -14.00
N GLU A 293 21.12 19.04 -14.68
CA GLU A 293 20.46 19.26 -15.96
C GLU A 293 18.99 19.73 -15.81
N LYS A 294 18.28 19.96 -16.91
CA LYS A 294 16.97 20.63 -16.92
C LYS A 294 15.84 19.75 -16.31
N PHE A 295 15.23 20.16 -15.19
CA PHE A 295 14.03 19.48 -14.65
C PHE A 295 12.73 20.00 -15.22
N ASN A 296 11.80 19.08 -15.47
CA ASN A 296 10.41 19.38 -15.81
C ASN A 296 9.54 19.49 -14.54
N LEU A 297 10.10 20.07 -13.48
CA LEU A 297 9.45 20.16 -12.18
C LEU A 297 8.24 21.09 -12.28
N LYS A 298 7.04 20.54 -12.08
CA LYS A 298 5.78 21.29 -12.06
C LYS A 298 5.42 21.75 -10.66
N SER A 299 5.80 20.98 -9.65
CA SER A 299 5.43 21.23 -8.25
C SER A 299 6.59 20.91 -7.32
N ILE A 300 6.93 21.85 -6.44
CA ILE A 300 7.88 21.66 -5.36
C ILE A 300 7.29 22.15 -4.04
N TYR A 301 7.29 21.28 -3.03
CA TYR A 301 6.86 21.60 -1.67
C TYR A 301 8.00 21.24 -0.73
N ILE A 302 8.55 22.24 -0.04
CA ILE A 302 9.58 22.02 0.99
C ILE A 302 9.13 22.76 2.24
N LYS A 303 8.93 22.03 3.34
CA LYS A 303 8.54 22.62 4.62
C LYS A 303 9.31 21.96 5.75
N LYS A 304 10.08 22.76 6.49
CA LYS A 304 10.66 22.38 7.78
C LYS A 304 9.73 22.93 8.87
N LEU A 305 9.21 22.06 9.73
CA LEU A 305 8.52 22.48 10.96
C LEU A 305 9.58 22.71 12.05
#